data_AF-A0A9W8TI32-F1
#
_entry.id   AF-A0A9W8TI32-F1
#
_cell.length_a   1.000
_cell.length_b   1.000
_cell.length_c   1.000
_cell.angle_alpha   90.00
_cell.angle_beta   90.00
_cell.angle_gamma   90.00
#
_symmetry.space_group_name_H-M   'P 1'
#
loop_
_entity.id
_entity.type
_entity.pdbx_description
1 polymer ?
#
loop_
_entity_poly.entity_id
_entity_poly.type
_entity_poly.pdbx_seq_one_letter_code
_entity_poly.pdbx_strand_id
1 'polypeptide(L)'
;MKQQCSEAKDACTPGWGENGVTLNDEDVAHRKRESQGTRRARSATDEDVVAQTSCKRRRPHSPEGESGIYSEDYFRDLFSVEPDFRRLGSKYPEFGVMLKDDVHLDFTDPVAVMQLTKTLLKEDFGLHIRLRPDRLCPPVPNRHNYILWLKDLLDSTSSSYSQHYEPGRRVTGLDVGTGASLIYPLLGCVHRPAWRFIATDIDAESIQSARENARLNNLESRIRIIHRTASDTLIPALPHEAIDFVMVNPPFYASDTELLELAAQKSRPPPSACTGAPVEMVCEGGEVQFVERLINESLTVRDRIQWYTAMLGKQSSMEALIDVLKRNGINNFAVTTFIQGSKTRRWALGWSFLTRRPTPAVSRGCGSFLAKTMLPPLTTATIYEASAQGHTPSGQSLQRILRDTMDSLDLRSWAWDEQRFRGVGFSDGNVWSRAHRRRRAREGALASQLENKTSLSGVTTCAFGFSVSVQTSDAPESGSSSTTSTTTTTVTLCWLQGDDESLFETFSGMLRRRLREDTKRPV
;
A
#
# COMPACT_ATOMS: atom_id res chain seq x y z
N MET A 1 -25.47 -49.13 -22.44
CA MET A 1 -25.48 -49.42 -23.89
C MET A 1 -24.14 -49.01 -24.47
N LYS A 2 -23.39 -49.97 -25.02
CA LYS A 2 -22.10 -49.79 -25.69
C LYS A 2 -22.33 -49.26 -27.11
N GLN A 3 -21.50 -48.32 -27.58
CA GLN A 3 -20.85 -48.28 -28.90
C GLN A 3 -20.17 -46.92 -29.07
N GLN A 4 -18.83 -46.89 -29.12
CA GLN A 4 -17.97 -46.87 -30.31
C GLN A 4 -17.46 -45.45 -30.61
N CYS A 5 -16.16 -45.22 -30.39
CA CYS A 5 -15.30 -44.60 -31.39
C CYS A 5 -13.83 -44.87 -31.02
N SER A 6 -13.18 -45.63 -31.88
CA SER A 6 -11.76 -45.96 -31.89
C SER A 6 -10.97 -44.95 -32.72
N GLU A 7 -9.80 -44.57 -32.21
CA GLU A 7 -8.52 -44.35 -32.90
C GLU A 7 -8.50 -43.62 -34.26
N ALA A 8 -7.81 -42.48 -34.27
CA ALA A 8 -6.81 -42.16 -35.29
C ALA A 8 -5.73 -41.24 -34.69
N LYS A 9 -4.50 -41.75 -34.67
CA LYS A 9 -3.25 -41.02 -34.42
C LYS A 9 -2.76 -40.37 -35.71
N ASP A 10 -1.93 -39.34 -35.49
CA ASP A 10 -0.87 -38.82 -36.35
C ASP A 10 -1.20 -37.92 -37.57
N ALA A 11 -0.37 -36.88 -37.65
CA ALA A 11 0.02 -36.04 -38.78
C ALA A 11 -0.57 -34.62 -38.84
N CYS A 12 0.26 -33.62 -38.56
CA CYS A 12 0.71 -32.64 -39.57
C CYS A 12 1.49 -31.48 -38.94
N THR A 13 2.81 -31.49 -39.15
CA THR A 13 3.63 -30.30 -39.34
C THR A 13 3.26 -29.61 -40.66
N PRO A 14 3.41 -28.28 -40.72
CA PRO A 14 3.90 -27.62 -41.93
C PRO A 14 5.09 -26.71 -41.55
N GLY A 15 6.25 -26.75 -42.22
CA GLY A 15 6.44 -26.84 -43.66
C GLY A 15 6.73 -25.42 -44.17
N TRP A 16 8.00 -25.03 -44.08
CA TRP A 16 8.52 -23.75 -44.55
C TRP A 16 8.31 -23.62 -46.07
N GLY A 17 7.68 -22.53 -46.49
CA GLY A 17 7.51 -22.17 -47.90
C GLY A 17 8.22 -20.87 -48.19
N GLU A 18 9.31 -20.95 -48.95
CA GLU A 18 9.96 -19.84 -49.63
C GLU A 18 9.00 -19.21 -50.64
N ASN A 19 8.92 -17.89 -50.65
CA ASN A 19 8.54 -17.13 -51.84
C ASN A 19 9.26 -15.77 -51.79
N GLY A 20 10.26 -15.65 -52.66
CA GLY A 20 10.96 -14.41 -52.91
C GLY A 20 10.06 -13.41 -53.64
N VAL A 21 10.12 -12.16 -53.20
CA VAL A 21 9.71 -11.01 -54.00
C VAL A 21 10.84 -9.98 -53.90
N THR A 22 11.51 -9.80 -55.02
CA THR A 22 12.48 -8.74 -55.30
C THR A 22 11.76 -7.39 -55.37
N LEU A 23 12.23 -6.39 -54.62
CA LEU A 23 11.95 -4.98 -54.90
C LEU A 23 13.22 -4.15 -54.75
N ASN A 24 13.43 -3.33 -55.78
CA ASN A 24 14.64 -2.59 -56.13
C ASN A 24 14.96 -1.44 -55.17
N ASP A 25 16.26 -1.19 -55.06
CA ASP A 25 16.87 0.08 -54.66
C ASP A 25 16.52 1.17 -55.68
N GLU A 26 15.92 2.28 -55.21
CA GLU A 26 16.09 3.66 -55.69
C GLU A 26 15.11 4.57 -54.94
N ASP A 27 15.62 5.38 -54.00
CA ASP A 27 15.41 6.84 -53.99
C ASP A 27 15.85 7.47 -52.66
N VAL A 28 17.10 7.91 -52.67
CA VAL A 28 17.71 8.81 -51.69
C VAL A 28 17.42 10.25 -52.11
N ALA A 29 16.97 11.04 -51.15
CA ALA A 29 17.04 12.51 -51.08
C ALA A 29 16.22 13.32 -52.09
N HIS A 30 15.15 13.97 -51.62
CA HIS A 30 14.94 15.42 -51.77
C HIS A 30 13.66 15.87 -51.03
N ARG A 31 13.81 16.76 -50.03
CA ARG A 31 13.10 18.07 -49.92
C ARG A 31 13.26 18.66 -48.52
N LYS A 32 14.17 19.63 -48.44
CA LYS A 32 14.16 20.74 -47.48
C LYS A 32 13.19 21.83 -47.97
N ARG A 33 12.63 22.59 -47.01
CA ARG A 33 11.82 23.83 -47.13
C ARG A 33 10.37 23.56 -47.57
N GLU A 34 9.32 24.10 -46.95
CA GLU A 34 9.10 25.36 -46.23
C GLU A 34 7.73 25.28 -45.50
N SER A 35 7.62 25.76 -44.27
CA SER A 35 6.46 26.55 -43.82
C SER A 35 6.70 27.05 -42.39
N GLN A 36 7.17 28.28 -42.27
CA GLN A 36 7.09 29.06 -41.05
C GLN A 36 5.64 29.46 -40.81
N GLY A 37 5.10 29.10 -39.64
CA GLY A 37 3.80 29.52 -39.15
C GLY A 37 3.89 29.78 -37.66
N THR A 38 3.97 31.05 -37.31
CA THR A 38 4.05 31.64 -35.97
C THR A 38 2.91 31.18 -35.05
N ARG A 39 3.22 30.51 -33.94
CA ARG A 39 2.34 30.45 -32.76
C ARG A 39 3.15 30.62 -31.48
N ARG A 40 2.76 31.65 -30.73
CA ARG A 40 3.28 32.05 -29.41
C ARG A 40 3.34 30.88 -28.44
N ALA A 41 4.53 30.54 -27.94
CA ALA A 41 4.71 29.71 -26.76
C ALA A 41 4.42 30.56 -25.51
N ARG A 42 3.38 30.19 -24.76
CA ARG A 42 3.25 30.59 -23.35
C ARG A 42 4.02 29.57 -22.52
N SER A 43 4.96 30.09 -21.74
CA SER A 43 5.71 29.39 -20.70
C SER A 43 4.77 28.83 -19.64
N ALA A 44 4.87 27.53 -19.38
CA ALA A 44 4.45 26.90 -18.13
C ALA A 44 5.63 26.05 -17.66
N THR A 45 6.39 26.60 -16.73
CA THR A 45 7.41 25.88 -15.96
C THR A 45 6.69 25.19 -14.81
N ASP A 46 6.40 23.90 -14.97
CA ASP A 46 6.14 23.00 -13.85
C ASP A 46 7.49 22.39 -13.44
N GLU A 47 8.17 23.03 -12.48
CA GLU A 47 9.22 22.38 -11.69
C GLU A 47 8.63 22.02 -10.33
N ASP A 48 8.17 20.78 -10.23
CA ASP A 48 8.15 19.99 -8.99
C ASP A 48 8.38 18.53 -9.39
N VAL A 49 9.48 18.30 -10.09
CA VAL A 49 10.09 16.99 -10.23
C VAL A 49 11.01 16.83 -9.04
N VAL A 50 10.69 15.85 -8.18
CA VAL A 50 11.56 15.35 -7.10
C VAL A 50 12.98 15.27 -7.63
N ALA A 51 13.85 16.18 -7.17
CA ALA A 51 15.26 16.18 -7.49
C ALA A 51 15.87 14.90 -6.92
N GLN A 52 16.00 13.86 -7.76
CA GLN A 52 16.93 12.78 -7.53
C GLN A 52 18.34 13.37 -7.67
N THR A 53 18.88 13.88 -6.57
CA THR A 53 20.31 14.09 -6.43
C THR A 53 20.96 12.72 -6.65
N SER A 54 21.74 12.57 -7.72
CA SER A 54 22.45 11.34 -8.07
C SER A 54 23.66 11.13 -7.15
N CYS A 55 23.42 11.06 -5.83
CA CYS A 55 24.32 10.33 -4.97
C CYS A 55 24.11 8.86 -5.30
N LYS A 56 25.13 8.16 -5.82
CA LYS A 56 25.09 6.71 -6.06
C LYS A 56 24.79 6.00 -4.74
N ARG A 57 23.50 5.82 -4.42
CA ARG A 57 23.04 5.12 -3.23
C ARG A 57 23.55 3.68 -3.32
N ARG A 58 24.35 3.28 -2.34
CA ARG A 58 24.80 1.89 -2.22
C ARG A 58 23.64 1.05 -1.72
N ARG A 59 23.50 -0.17 -2.26
CA ARG A 59 22.52 -1.14 -1.75
C ARG A 59 22.76 -1.35 -0.25
N PRO A 60 21.72 -1.32 0.60
CA PRO A 60 21.91 -1.52 2.02
C PRO A 60 22.52 -2.91 2.27
N HIS A 61 23.53 -2.98 3.14
CA HIS A 61 24.17 -4.25 3.49
C HIS A 61 23.21 -5.08 4.35
N SER A 62 23.02 -6.35 3.99
CA SER A 62 22.38 -7.31 4.89
C SER A 62 23.22 -7.38 6.17
N PRO A 63 22.64 -7.17 7.36
CA PRO A 63 23.37 -7.31 8.60
C PRO A 63 23.71 -8.79 8.82
N GLU A 64 24.88 -9.22 8.35
CA GLU A 64 25.49 -10.46 8.81
C GLU A 64 26.00 -10.21 10.23
N GLY A 65 25.14 -10.44 11.24
CA GLY A 65 25.50 -10.23 12.65
C GLY A 65 24.47 -10.75 13.65
N GLU A 66 24.86 -11.79 14.40
CA GLU A 66 24.43 -12.39 15.69
C GLU A 66 22.97 -12.35 16.21
N SER A 67 22.07 -11.50 15.72
CA SER A 67 20.66 -11.46 16.14
C SER A 67 19.67 -11.90 15.06
N GLY A 68 20.07 -11.95 13.78
CA GLY A 68 19.19 -12.37 12.67
C GLY A 68 17.98 -11.45 12.44
N ILE A 69 17.96 -10.25 13.05
CA ILE A 69 16.87 -9.29 12.91
C ILE A 69 17.28 -8.24 11.87
N TYR A 70 16.69 -8.30 10.69
CA TYR A 70 16.80 -7.26 9.67
C TYR A 70 16.15 -5.96 10.16
N SER A 71 16.81 -4.82 9.95
CA SER A 71 16.20 -3.52 10.26
C SER A 71 15.06 -3.19 9.29
N GLU A 72 14.04 -2.47 9.75
CA GLU A 72 12.92 -2.06 8.90
C GLU A 72 13.39 -1.19 7.72
N ASP A 73 14.38 -0.33 7.96
CA ASP A 73 14.98 0.54 6.94
C ASP A 73 15.68 -0.27 5.84
N TYR A 74 16.33 -1.39 6.18
CA TYR A 74 16.94 -2.29 5.18
C TYR A 74 15.90 -2.75 4.16
N PHE A 75 14.74 -3.23 4.63
CA PHE A 75 13.70 -3.72 3.73
C PHE A 75 13.04 -2.59 2.91
N ARG A 76 12.83 -1.42 3.50
CA ARG A 76 12.25 -0.28 2.76
C ARG A 76 13.13 0.17 1.60
N ASP A 77 14.45 0.16 1.81
CA ASP A 77 15.40 0.62 0.79
C ASP A 77 15.91 -0.52 -0.11
N LEU A 78 15.62 -1.78 0.20
CA LEU A 78 16.22 -2.97 -0.42
C LEU A 78 16.20 -2.97 -1.95
N PHE A 79 15.05 -2.61 -2.54
CA PHE A 79 14.84 -2.57 -3.99
C PHE A 79 14.69 -1.14 -4.53
N SER A 80 15.09 -0.13 -3.73
CA SER A 80 15.28 1.24 -4.25
C SER A 80 16.54 1.35 -5.13
N VAL A 81 17.43 0.36 -5.03
CA VAL A 81 18.65 0.19 -5.82
C VAL A 81 18.60 -1.16 -6.51
N GLU A 82 19.01 -1.22 -7.78
CA GLU A 82 19.02 -2.47 -8.55
C GLU A 82 19.96 -3.52 -7.92
N PRO A 83 19.60 -4.82 -7.96
CA PRO A 83 20.49 -5.87 -7.46
C PRO A 83 21.77 -5.97 -8.30
N ASP A 84 22.91 -6.10 -7.62
CA ASP A 84 24.19 -6.36 -8.27
C ASP A 84 24.26 -7.81 -8.77
N PHE A 85 23.92 -8.01 -10.04
CA PHE A 85 23.91 -9.35 -10.66
C PHE A 85 25.30 -9.96 -10.75
N ARG A 86 26.37 -9.19 -10.88
CA ARG A 86 27.74 -9.72 -10.85
C ARG A 86 28.02 -10.38 -9.51
N ARG A 87 27.75 -9.65 -8.42
CA ARG A 87 27.96 -10.16 -7.06
C ARG A 87 27.10 -11.38 -6.79
N LEU A 88 25.83 -11.35 -7.21
CA LEU A 88 24.91 -12.47 -7.03
C LEU A 88 25.34 -13.70 -7.85
N GLY A 89 25.76 -13.51 -9.10
CA GLY A 89 26.25 -14.59 -9.97
C GLY A 89 27.49 -15.28 -9.41
N SER A 90 28.43 -14.50 -8.85
CA SER A 90 29.61 -15.05 -8.18
C SER A 90 29.28 -15.81 -6.88
N LYS A 91 28.27 -15.36 -6.12
CA LYS A 91 27.87 -15.99 -4.85
C LYS A 91 27.00 -17.23 -5.06
N TYR A 92 26.17 -17.24 -6.11
CA TYR A 92 25.20 -18.29 -6.41
C TYR A 92 25.48 -18.84 -7.82
N PRO A 93 26.30 -19.90 -7.97
CA PRO A 93 26.68 -20.44 -9.27
C PRO A 93 25.48 -20.79 -10.16
N GLU A 94 24.40 -21.31 -9.57
CA GLU A 94 23.15 -21.62 -10.28
C GLU A 94 22.48 -20.40 -10.92
N PHE A 95 22.73 -19.19 -10.40
CA PHE A 95 22.30 -17.93 -11.01
C PHE A 95 23.36 -17.38 -11.95
N GLY A 96 24.64 -17.52 -11.63
CA GLY A 96 25.76 -17.09 -12.49
C GLY A 96 25.68 -17.66 -13.89
N VAL A 97 25.30 -18.94 -14.05
CA VAL A 97 25.12 -19.58 -15.37
C VAL A 97 23.99 -18.98 -16.21
N MET A 98 23.08 -18.20 -15.60
CA MET A 98 21.99 -17.52 -16.31
C MET A 98 22.40 -16.14 -16.85
N LEU A 99 23.58 -15.64 -16.48
CA LEU A 99 24.04 -14.30 -16.83
C LEU A 99 24.86 -14.32 -18.12
N LYS A 100 24.58 -13.36 -19.01
CA LYS A 100 25.42 -13.00 -20.15
C LYS A 100 26.46 -11.96 -19.69
N ASP A 101 27.72 -12.19 -20.04
CA ASP A 101 28.87 -11.34 -19.67
C ASP A 101 28.98 -11.04 -18.15
N ASP A 102 28.58 -12.01 -17.33
CA ASP A 102 28.54 -11.97 -15.86
C ASP A 102 27.65 -10.88 -15.23
N VAL A 103 26.87 -10.13 -16.01
CA VAL A 103 26.10 -8.98 -15.49
C VAL A 103 24.70 -8.83 -16.07
N HIS A 104 24.44 -9.36 -17.27
CA HIS A 104 23.16 -9.17 -17.95
C HIS A 104 22.29 -10.41 -17.80
N LEU A 105 21.09 -10.24 -17.25
CA LEU A 105 20.08 -11.30 -17.23
C LEU A 105 19.13 -11.13 -18.40
N ASP A 106 18.80 -12.22 -19.09
CA ASP A 106 17.74 -12.25 -20.09
C ASP A 106 16.37 -12.41 -19.40
N PHE A 107 15.66 -11.30 -19.20
CA PHE A 107 14.35 -11.32 -18.54
C PHE A 107 13.25 -11.99 -19.35
N THR A 108 13.48 -12.29 -20.64
CA THR A 108 12.53 -13.00 -21.49
C THR A 108 12.64 -14.52 -21.37
N ASP A 109 13.71 -15.04 -20.76
CA ASP A 109 13.87 -16.45 -20.44
C ASP A 109 13.16 -16.79 -19.10
N PRO A 110 12.11 -17.63 -19.13
CA PRO A 110 11.41 -18.09 -17.92
C PRO A 110 12.34 -18.70 -16.86
N VAL A 111 13.34 -19.48 -17.29
CA VAL A 111 14.25 -20.18 -16.37
C VAL A 111 15.14 -19.18 -15.64
N ALA A 112 15.68 -18.21 -16.38
CA ALA A 112 16.48 -17.13 -15.83
C ALA A 112 15.70 -16.28 -14.80
N VAL A 113 14.44 -15.93 -15.11
CA VAL A 113 13.57 -15.17 -14.18
C VAL A 113 13.22 -15.98 -12.93
N MET A 114 12.88 -17.27 -13.07
CA MET A 114 12.64 -18.15 -11.93
C MET A 114 13.87 -18.28 -11.04
N GLN A 115 15.05 -18.40 -11.64
CA GLN A 115 16.30 -18.48 -10.90
C GLN A 115 16.63 -17.16 -10.19
N LEU A 116 16.42 -16.02 -10.84
CA LEU A 116 16.54 -14.71 -10.18
C LEU A 116 15.62 -14.62 -8.95
N THR A 117 14.35 -15.01 -9.08
CA THR A 117 13.40 -14.98 -7.96
C THR A 117 13.87 -15.84 -6.78
N LYS A 118 14.36 -17.06 -7.04
CA LYS A 118 14.94 -17.93 -6.01
C LYS A 118 16.14 -17.28 -5.34
N THR A 119 17.04 -16.71 -6.13
CA THR A 119 18.27 -16.06 -5.63
C THR A 119 17.96 -14.86 -4.76
N LEU A 120 17.05 -13.98 -5.17
CA LEU A 120 16.65 -12.80 -4.38
C LEU A 120 15.98 -13.20 -3.07
N LEU A 121 15.09 -14.19 -3.09
CA LEU A 121 14.43 -14.69 -1.87
C LEU A 121 15.43 -15.29 -0.88
N LYS A 122 16.43 -16.03 -1.38
CA LYS A 122 17.48 -16.63 -0.57
C LYS A 122 18.43 -15.57 0.01
N GLU A 123 18.93 -14.65 -0.81
CA GLU A 123 19.89 -13.62 -0.40
C GLU A 123 19.28 -12.65 0.61
N ASP A 124 18.08 -12.13 0.32
CA ASP A 124 17.58 -10.95 1.03
C ASP A 124 16.56 -11.28 2.13
N PHE A 125 15.96 -12.48 2.08
CA PHE A 125 14.91 -12.90 3.01
C PHE A 125 15.21 -14.24 3.71
N GLY A 126 16.29 -14.93 3.33
CA GLY A 126 16.61 -16.27 3.83
C GLY A 126 15.61 -17.36 3.41
N LEU A 127 14.77 -17.08 2.42
CA LEU A 127 13.68 -17.96 1.99
C LEU A 127 14.13 -18.90 0.87
N HIS A 128 13.77 -20.17 1.00
CA HIS A 128 13.98 -21.20 -0.03
C HIS A 128 12.65 -21.53 -0.69
N ILE A 129 12.60 -21.55 -2.02
CA ILE A 129 11.36 -21.78 -2.76
C ILE A 129 11.56 -22.74 -3.92
N ARG A 130 10.57 -23.61 -4.13
CA ARG A 130 10.37 -24.38 -5.36
C ARG A 130 9.33 -23.67 -6.20
N LEU A 131 9.72 -23.32 -7.41
CA LEU A 131 8.86 -22.70 -8.41
C LEU A 131 8.57 -23.71 -9.49
N ARG A 132 7.30 -23.81 -9.89
CA ARG A 132 6.90 -24.63 -11.02
C ARG A 132 7.00 -23.84 -12.32
N PRO A 133 7.43 -24.46 -13.44
CA PRO A 133 7.55 -23.79 -14.74
C PRO A 133 6.20 -23.49 -15.39
N ASP A 134 5.13 -24.18 -14.99
CA ASP A 134 3.76 -24.06 -15.51
C ASP A 134 2.85 -23.20 -14.62
N ARG A 135 3.43 -22.42 -13.70
CA ARG A 135 2.72 -21.48 -12.82
C ARG A 135 3.44 -20.14 -12.78
N LEU A 136 2.73 -19.11 -12.33
CA LEU A 136 3.25 -17.74 -12.31
C LEU A 136 4.49 -17.63 -11.41
N CYS A 137 5.62 -17.19 -11.99
CA CYS A 137 6.80 -16.80 -11.23
C CYS A 137 6.62 -15.36 -10.69
N PRO A 138 6.56 -15.14 -9.37
CA PRO A 138 6.27 -13.82 -8.81
C PRO A 138 7.51 -12.91 -8.83
N PRO A 139 7.45 -11.68 -9.39
CA PRO A 139 8.52 -10.71 -9.27
C PRO A 139 8.61 -10.17 -7.84
N VAL A 140 9.66 -10.55 -7.10
CA VAL A 140 9.84 -10.28 -5.66
C VAL A 140 9.62 -8.80 -5.28
N PRO A 141 10.18 -7.79 -5.99
CA PRO A 141 10.08 -6.39 -5.54
C PRO A 141 8.64 -5.86 -5.46
N ASN A 142 7.77 -6.23 -6.40
CA ASN A 142 6.37 -5.81 -6.35
C ASN A 142 5.58 -6.53 -5.25
N ARG A 143 5.89 -7.81 -4.99
CA ARG A 143 5.24 -8.56 -3.90
C ARG A 143 5.65 -8.02 -2.54
N HIS A 144 6.92 -7.65 -2.40
CA HIS A 144 7.48 -7.01 -1.22
C HIS A 144 6.83 -5.64 -0.94
N ASN A 145 6.68 -4.77 -1.95
CA ASN A 145 6.00 -3.48 -1.80
C ASN A 145 4.58 -3.62 -1.21
N TYR A 146 3.84 -4.66 -1.62
CA TYR A 146 2.50 -4.89 -1.09
C TYR A 146 2.54 -5.25 0.40
N ILE A 147 3.47 -6.10 0.84
CA ILE A 147 3.65 -6.42 2.26
C ILE A 147 4.07 -5.18 3.06
N LEU A 148 4.97 -4.35 2.54
CA LEU A 148 5.38 -3.09 3.19
C LEU A 148 4.20 -2.14 3.36
N TRP A 149 3.41 -1.93 2.32
CA TRP A 149 2.21 -1.08 2.40
C TRP A 149 1.18 -1.63 3.40
N LEU A 150 0.97 -2.94 3.43
CA LEU A 150 0.06 -3.57 4.37
C LEU A 150 0.51 -3.41 5.82
N LYS A 151 1.82 -3.51 6.09
CA LYS A 151 2.40 -3.22 7.42
C LYS A 151 2.08 -1.78 7.84
N ASP A 152 2.31 -0.82 6.95
CA ASP A 152 2.05 0.60 7.23
C ASP A 152 0.57 0.87 7.45
N LEU A 153 -0.30 0.19 6.69
CA LEU A 153 -1.74 0.30 6.81
C LEU A 153 -2.24 -0.24 8.17
N LEU A 154 -1.73 -1.39 8.60
CA LEU A 154 -2.06 -1.99 9.89
C LEU A 154 -1.55 -1.17 11.08
N ASP A 155 -0.29 -0.70 11.03
CA ASP A 155 0.34 0.07 12.11
C ASP A 155 -0.28 1.47 12.24
N SER A 156 -0.56 2.13 11.11
CA SER A 156 -1.24 3.45 11.11
C SER A 156 -2.66 3.41 11.65
N THR A 157 -3.27 2.22 11.74
CA THR A 157 -4.60 1.99 12.30
C THR A 157 -4.59 1.05 13.52
N SER A 158 -3.44 0.98 14.22
CA SER A 158 -3.33 0.24 15.49
C SER A 158 -4.20 0.86 16.59
N SER A 159 -4.72 0.00 17.47
CA SER A 159 -5.51 0.42 18.64
C SER A 159 -4.69 1.17 19.69
N SER A 160 -3.35 1.13 19.63
CA SER A 160 -2.48 1.90 20.51
C SER A 160 -2.37 3.38 20.10
N TYR A 161 -2.76 3.72 18.86
CA TYR A 161 -2.56 5.03 18.23
C TYR A 161 -1.11 5.53 18.29
N SER A 162 -0.16 4.59 18.45
CA SER A 162 1.27 4.88 18.47
C SER A 162 1.76 5.35 17.11
N GLN A 163 1.12 4.87 16.02
CA GLN A 163 1.55 5.07 14.63
C GLN A 163 3.01 4.62 14.40
N HIS A 164 3.51 3.73 15.26
CA HIS A 164 4.86 3.21 15.21
C HIS A 164 4.86 1.74 14.83
N TYR A 165 6.03 1.27 14.42
CA TYR A 165 6.28 -0.13 14.15
C TYR A 165 6.03 -0.99 15.40
N GLU A 166 5.13 -1.96 15.29
CA GLU A 166 4.75 -2.88 16.38
C GLU A 166 5.18 -4.34 16.08
N PRO A 167 6.47 -4.70 16.27
CA PRO A 167 6.99 -6.01 15.85
C PRO A 167 6.31 -7.20 16.54
N GLY A 168 5.86 -7.03 17.79
CA GLY A 168 5.20 -8.06 18.59
C GLY A 168 3.70 -8.21 18.32
N ARG A 169 3.11 -7.40 17.43
CA ARG A 169 1.68 -7.46 17.14
C ARG A 169 1.36 -8.78 16.45
N ARG A 170 0.51 -9.58 17.09
CA ARG A 170 -0.08 -10.77 16.48
C ARG A 170 -1.11 -10.33 15.45
N VAL A 171 -0.93 -10.80 14.23
CA VAL A 171 -1.82 -10.51 13.09
C VAL A 171 -2.01 -11.80 12.31
N THR A 172 -3.23 -12.09 11.92
CA THR A 172 -3.56 -13.20 11.01
C THR A 172 -4.05 -12.63 9.68
N GLY A 173 -3.30 -12.87 8.61
CA GLY A 173 -3.69 -12.50 7.25
C GLY A 173 -4.43 -13.61 6.52
N LEU A 174 -5.39 -13.25 5.67
CA LEU A 174 -5.94 -14.13 4.64
C LEU A 174 -5.35 -13.75 3.28
N ASP A 175 -4.62 -14.67 2.66
CA ASP A 175 -4.17 -14.56 1.27
C ASP A 175 -5.09 -15.38 0.35
N VAL A 176 -5.78 -14.67 -0.56
CA VAL A 176 -6.74 -15.26 -1.50
C VAL A 176 -6.08 -15.45 -2.86
N GLY A 177 -5.97 -16.70 -3.32
CA GLY A 177 -5.22 -17.03 -4.53
C GLY A 177 -3.72 -16.99 -4.29
N THR A 178 -3.24 -17.76 -3.32
CA THR A 178 -1.83 -17.72 -2.88
C THR A 178 -0.84 -18.22 -3.93
N GLY A 179 -1.33 -19.00 -4.90
CA GLY A 179 -0.57 -19.62 -5.98
C GLY A 179 0.44 -20.66 -5.48
N ALA A 180 1.12 -21.30 -6.42
CA ALA A 180 2.14 -22.30 -6.11
C ALA A 180 3.30 -21.75 -5.26
N SER A 181 3.58 -20.44 -5.38
CA SER A 181 4.72 -19.80 -4.73
C SER A 181 4.54 -19.52 -3.24
N LEU A 182 3.30 -19.35 -2.75
CA LEU A 182 3.02 -18.91 -1.36
C LEU A 182 3.73 -17.60 -1.00
N ILE A 183 4.02 -16.74 -1.99
CA ILE A 183 4.99 -15.64 -1.84
C ILE A 183 4.60 -14.63 -0.76
N TYR A 184 3.32 -14.29 -0.63
CA TYR A 184 2.89 -13.28 0.35
C TYR A 184 2.96 -13.80 1.79
N PRO A 185 2.44 -14.99 2.14
CA PRO A 185 2.65 -15.56 3.46
C PRO A 185 4.13 -15.72 3.82
N LEU A 186 4.97 -16.18 2.89
CA LEU A 186 6.40 -16.32 3.14
C LEU A 186 7.05 -14.96 3.49
N LEU A 187 6.86 -13.94 2.66
CA LEU A 187 7.41 -12.60 2.90
C LEU A 187 6.85 -11.98 4.18
N GLY A 188 5.54 -12.05 4.40
CA GLY A 188 4.89 -11.53 5.60
C GLY A 188 5.45 -12.15 6.88
N CYS A 189 5.69 -13.46 6.86
CA CYS A 189 6.29 -14.20 7.96
C CYS A 189 7.75 -13.80 8.25
N VAL A 190 8.51 -13.32 7.26
CA VAL A 190 9.86 -12.76 7.44
C VAL A 190 9.80 -11.37 8.05
N HIS A 191 8.95 -10.48 7.52
CA HIS A 191 8.83 -9.12 8.05
C HIS A 191 8.29 -9.04 9.46
N ARG A 192 7.42 -9.99 9.84
CA ARG A 192 6.70 -9.98 11.11
C ARG A 192 6.70 -11.39 11.70
N PRO A 193 7.59 -11.67 12.67
CA PRO A 193 7.69 -12.98 13.30
C PRO A 193 6.38 -13.46 13.95
N ALA A 194 5.55 -12.52 14.45
CA ALA A 194 4.27 -12.82 15.08
C ALA A 194 3.09 -12.94 14.09
N TRP A 195 3.32 -12.74 12.77
CA TRP A 195 2.26 -12.92 11.78
C TRP A 195 2.00 -14.39 11.49
N ARG A 196 0.73 -14.68 11.29
CA ARG A 196 0.20 -15.95 10.78
C ARG A 196 -0.58 -15.69 9.51
N PHE A 197 -0.73 -16.72 8.69
CA PHE A 197 -1.48 -16.64 7.46
C PHE A 197 -2.44 -17.82 7.33
N ILE A 198 -3.62 -17.53 6.81
CA ILE A 198 -4.48 -18.46 6.13
C ILE A 198 -4.28 -18.19 4.64
N ALA A 199 -3.90 -19.21 3.88
CA ALA A 199 -3.65 -19.11 2.46
C ALA A 199 -4.63 -20.01 1.72
N THR A 200 -5.33 -19.45 0.73
CA THR A 200 -6.36 -20.17 -0.04
C THR A 200 -6.02 -20.18 -1.52
N ASP A 201 -6.40 -21.27 -2.18
CA ASP A 201 -6.31 -21.39 -3.63
C ASP A 201 -7.32 -22.44 -4.12
N ILE A 202 -7.72 -22.33 -5.39
CA ILE A 202 -8.63 -23.28 -6.05
C ILE A 202 -7.88 -24.33 -6.86
N ASP A 203 -6.62 -24.08 -7.22
CA ASP A 203 -5.80 -25.01 -7.98
C ASP A 203 -5.11 -26.00 -7.05
N ALA A 204 -5.43 -27.29 -7.20
CA ALA A 204 -4.90 -28.35 -6.36
C ALA A 204 -3.37 -28.49 -6.44
N GLU A 205 -2.79 -28.24 -7.62
CA GLU A 205 -1.33 -28.28 -7.81
C GLU A 205 -0.64 -27.10 -7.13
N SER A 206 -1.19 -25.89 -7.25
CA SER A 206 -0.73 -24.71 -6.50
C SER A 206 -0.79 -24.96 -5.00
N ILE A 207 -1.86 -25.56 -4.47
CA ILE A 207 -1.95 -25.94 -3.05
C ILE A 207 -0.85 -26.92 -2.63
N GLN A 208 -0.52 -27.90 -3.47
CA GLN A 208 0.54 -28.86 -3.18
C GLN A 208 1.91 -28.16 -3.11
N SER A 209 2.24 -27.34 -4.10
CA SER A 209 3.49 -26.57 -4.11
C SER A 209 3.57 -25.55 -2.99
N ALA A 210 2.47 -24.88 -2.66
CA ALA A 210 2.41 -23.97 -1.53
C ALA A 210 2.74 -24.69 -0.21
N ARG A 211 2.17 -25.87 0.03
CA ARG A 211 2.48 -26.68 1.24
C ARG A 211 3.94 -27.09 1.30
N GLU A 212 4.54 -27.44 0.16
CA GLU A 212 5.95 -27.74 0.08
C GLU A 212 6.81 -26.51 0.39
N ASN A 213 6.47 -25.34 -0.15
CA ASN A 213 7.17 -24.10 0.12
C ASN A 213 7.05 -23.65 1.58
N ALA A 214 5.91 -23.88 2.24
CA ALA A 214 5.78 -23.68 3.68
C ALA A 214 6.72 -24.60 4.48
N ARG A 215 6.82 -25.88 4.11
CA ARG A 215 7.71 -26.88 4.74
C ARG A 215 9.18 -26.52 4.58
N LEU A 216 9.60 -26.14 3.37
CA LEU A 216 11.00 -25.79 3.07
C LEU A 216 11.52 -24.63 3.94
N ASN A 217 10.62 -23.80 4.46
CA ASN A 217 10.95 -22.67 5.32
C ASN A 217 10.56 -22.88 6.80
N ASN A 218 10.10 -24.07 7.19
CA ASN A 218 9.62 -24.38 8.54
C ASN A 218 8.46 -23.48 9.02
N LEU A 219 7.54 -23.13 8.12
CA LEU A 219 6.44 -22.18 8.39
C LEU A 219 5.06 -22.83 8.50
N GLU A 220 4.95 -24.17 8.51
CA GLU A 220 3.67 -24.88 8.62
C GLU A 220 2.85 -24.53 9.87
N SER A 221 3.52 -24.17 10.98
CA SER A 221 2.85 -23.75 12.22
C SER A 221 2.29 -22.32 12.16
N ARG A 222 2.73 -21.52 11.19
CA ARG A 222 2.29 -20.12 10.98
C ARG A 222 1.43 -19.94 9.75
N ILE A 223 1.50 -20.84 8.77
CA ILE A 223 0.78 -20.73 7.51
C ILE A 223 -0.13 -21.94 7.35
N ARG A 224 -1.45 -21.70 7.44
CA ARG A 224 -2.48 -22.69 7.19
C ARG A 224 -2.96 -22.60 5.75
N ILE A 225 -2.83 -23.69 4.99
CA ILE A 225 -3.18 -23.73 3.55
C ILE A 225 -4.47 -24.52 3.34
N ILE A 226 -5.48 -23.87 2.77
CA ILE A 226 -6.84 -24.41 2.59
C ILE A 226 -7.18 -24.41 1.09
N HIS A 227 -7.48 -25.60 0.54
CA HIS A 227 -8.00 -25.73 -0.81
C HIS A 227 -9.46 -25.28 -0.87
N ARG A 228 -9.84 -24.55 -1.91
CA ARG A 228 -11.19 -24.02 -2.15
C ARG A 228 -11.67 -24.41 -3.55
N THR A 229 -12.91 -24.08 -3.86
CA THR A 229 -13.53 -24.26 -5.19
C THR A 229 -14.01 -22.91 -5.73
N ALA A 230 -14.25 -22.77 -7.03
CA ALA A 230 -14.70 -21.50 -7.59
C ALA A 230 -16.05 -20.99 -7.02
N SER A 231 -16.91 -21.90 -6.57
CA SER A 231 -18.21 -21.60 -5.95
C SER A 231 -18.14 -21.24 -4.47
N ASP A 232 -17.01 -21.51 -3.81
CA ASP A 232 -16.78 -21.10 -2.43
C ASP A 232 -16.66 -19.58 -2.29
N THR A 233 -17.08 -19.01 -1.16
CA THR A 233 -16.75 -17.61 -0.80
C THR A 233 -15.24 -17.40 -0.75
N LEU A 234 -14.79 -16.21 -1.18
CA LEU A 234 -13.39 -15.79 -1.10
C LEU A 234 -12.93 -15.69 0.36
N ILE A 235 -13.82 -15.22 1.25
CA ILE A 235 -13.56 -15.20 2.69
C ILE A 235 -14.16 -16.48 3.30
N PRO A 236 -13.34 -17.43 3.77
CA PRO A 236 -13.84 -18.65 4.39
C PRO A 236 -14.46 -18.35 5.76
N ALA A 237 -15.53 -19.07 6.10
CA ALA A 237 -16.12 -19.00 7.43
C ALA A 237 -15.24 -19.74 8.44
N LEU A 238 -14.47 -18.99 9.23
CA LEU A 238 -13.55 -19.53 10.25
C LEU A 238 -13.93 -19.01 11.64
N PRO A 239 -14.89 -19.65 12.34
CA PRO A 239 -15.49 -19.10 13.56
C PRO A 239 -14.53 -18.98 14.76
N HIS A 240 -13.36 -19.62 14.71
CA HIS A 240 -12.38 -19.63 15.80
C HIS A 240 -11.07 -18.91 15.44
N GLU A 241 -11.00 -18.30 14.26
CA GLU A 241 -9.81 -17.59 13.78
C GLU A 241 -10.18 -16.14 13.48
N ALA A 242 -9.57 -15.22 14.24
CA ALA A 242 -9.63 -13.81 13.91
C ALA A 242 -8.76 -13.56 12.68
N ILE A 243 -9.32 -12.92 11.66
CA ILE A 243 -8.60 -12.46 10.47
C ILE A 243 -8.48 -10.94 10.60
N ASP A 244 -7.25 -10.44 10.62
CA ASP A 244 -6.98 -9.01 10.72
C ASP A 244 -6.99 -8.33 9.35
N PHE A 245 -6.54 -9.02 8.31
CA PHE A 245 -6.60 -8.50 6.94
C PHE A 245 -6.89 -9.57 5.90
N VAL A 246 -7.46 -9.14 4.78
CA VAL A 246 -7.50 -9.90 3.52
C VAL A 246 -6.58 -9.23 2.51
N MET A 247 -5.82 -10.03 1.77
CA MET A 247 -5.06 -9.58 0.61
C MET A 247 -5.35 -10.48 -0.60
N VAL A 248 -5.34 -9.87 -1.78
CA VAL A 248 -5.50 -10.59 -3.04
C VAL A 248 -4.68 -9.93 -4.15
N ASN A 249 -4.06 -10.76 -4.98
CA ASN A 249 -3.57 -10.37 -6.30
C ASN A 249 -4.41 -11.13 -7.34
N PRO A 250 -5.53 -10.56 -7.80
CA PRO A 250 -6.51 -11.25 -8.61
C PRO A 250 -5.94 -11.59 -10.01
N PRO A 251 -6.51 -12.59 -10.69
CA PRO A 251 -6.24 -12.82 -12.11
C PRO A 251 -6.58 -11.56 -12.92
N PHE A 252 -5.72 -11.20 -13.87
CA PHE A 252 -5.79 -9.89 -14.55
C PHE A 252 -6.77 -9.81 -15.72
N TYR A 253 -7.09 -10.94 -16.35
CA TYR A 253 -7.79 -10.99 -17.63
C TYR A 253 -9.20 -11.56 -17.47
N ALA A 254 -10.16 -11.03 -18.24
CA ALA A 254 -11.56 -11.46 -18.25
C ALA A 254 -11.78 -12.76 -19.03
N SER A 255 -10.91 -13.04 -20.00
CA SER A 255 -10.93 -14.24 -20.85
C SER A 255 -9.56 -14.50 -21.47
N ASP A 256 -9.35 -15.72 -21.99
CA ASP A 256 -8.17 -16.03 -22.82
C ASP A 256 -8.12 -15.14 -24.07
N THR A 257 -9.27 -14.76 -24.62
CA THR A 257 -9.38 -13.84 -25.77
C THR A 257 -8.83 -12.45 -25.43
N GLU A 258 -9.19 -11.87 -24.27
CA GLU A 258 -8.65 -10.57 -23.84
C GLU A 258 -7.13 -10.62 -23.65
N LEU A 259 -6.61 -11.73 -23.09
CA LEU A 259 -5.17 -11.95 -22.94
C LEU A 259 -4.45 -11.90 -24.30
N LEU A 260 -4.99 -12.60 -25.31
CA LEU A 260 -4.43 -12.65 -26.66
C LEU A 260 -4.55 -11.30 -27.39
N GLU A 261 -5.69 -10.62 -27.28
CA GLU A 261 -5.91 -9.31 -27.90
C GLU A 261 -4.99 -8.23 -27.33
N LEU A 262 -4.84 -8.16 -26.00
CA LEU A 262 -3.92 -7.22 -25.35
C LEU A 262 -2.46 -7.55 -25.63
N ALA A 263 -2.12 -8.82 -25.88
CA ALA A 263 -0.80 -9.20 -26.34
C ALA A 263 -0.56 -8.72 -27.79
N ALA A 264 -1.55 -8.88 -28.67
CA ALA A 264 -1.47 -8.46 -30.08
C ALA A 264 -1.44 -6.94 -30.27
N GLN A 265 -2.08 -6.18 -29.39
CA GLN A 265 -2.08 -4.70 -29.42
C GLN A 265 -0.74 -4.07 -28.99
N LYS A 266 0.16 -4.85 -28.37
CA LYS A 266 1.47 -4.35 -27.96
C LYS A 266 2.45 -4.45 -29.13
N SER A 267 2.99 -3.31 -29.55
CA SER A 267 4.00 -3.22 -30.62
C SER A 267 5.33 -3.91 -30.29
N ARG A 268 5.53 -4.32 -29.03
CA ARG A 268 6.71 -5.05 -28.56
C ARG A 268 6.30 -6.14 -27.58
N PRO A 269 6.97 -7.30 -27.56
CA PRO A 269 6.73 -8.33 -26.57
C PRO A 269 6.95 -7.79 -25.15
N PRO A 270 6.30 -8.39 -24.14
CA PRO A 270 6.51 -7.98 -22.76
C PRO A 270 8.00 -8.09 -22.39
N PRO A 271 8.54 -7.14 -21.60
CA PRO A 271 9.96 -7.11 -21.27
C PRO A 271 10.40 -8.23 -20.32
N SER A 272 9.46 -9.06 -19.86
CA SER A 272 9.74 -10.20 -19.00
C SER A 272 8.80 -11.37 -19.32
N ALA A 273 9.28 -12.60 -19.13
CA ALA A 273 8.51 -13.82 -19.29
C ALA A 273 7.27 -13.84 -18.37
N CYS A 274 6.12 -14.25 -18.93
CA CYS A 274 4.90 -14.52 -18.19
C CYS A 274 4.65 -16.03 -18.18
N THR A 275 4.88 -16.69 -17.05
CA THR A 275 4.75 -18.15 -16.89
C THR A 275 3.43 -18.57 -16.26
N GLY A 276 2.47 -17.65 -16.10
CA GLY A 276 1.20 -17.94 -15.42
C GLY A 276 0.36 -18.98 -16.15
N ALA A 277 -0.29 -19.88 -15.41
CA ALA A 277 -1.32 -20.74 -15.98
C ALA A 277 -2.59 -19.92 -16.29
N PRO A 278 -3.45 -20.32 -17.25
CA PRO A 278 -4.71 -19.62 -17.52
C PRO A 278 -5.57 -19.43 -16.26
N VAL A 279 -5.62 -20.42 -15.37
CA VAL A 279 -6.35 -20.35 -14.08
C VAL A 279 -5.82 -19.27 -13.11
N GLU A 280 -4.56 -18.83 -13.27
CA GLU A 280 -3.96 -17.75 -12.48
C GLU A 280 -4.02 -16.38 -13.19
N MET A 281 -4.32 -16.37 -14.49
CA MET A 281 -4.31 -15.17 -15.33
C MET A 281 -5.71 -14.70 -15.69
N VAL A 282 -6.66 -15.62 -15.84
CA VAL A 282 -8.01 -15.37 -16.35
C VAL A 282 -9.07 -15.66 -15.29
N CYS A 283 -10.02 -14.75 -15.13
CA CYS A 283 -11.26 -14.96 -14.40
C CYS A 283 -12.40 -14.21 -15.10
N GLU A 284 -13.63 -14.73 -15.08
CA GLU A 284 -14.77 -14.05 -15.69
C GLU A 284 -14.91 -12.61 -15.17
N GLY A 285 -15.06 -11.64 -16.09
CA GLY A 285 -15.10 -10.19 -15.79
C GLY A 285 -13.82 -9.56 -15.24
N GLY A 286 -12.73 -10.33 -15.18
CA GLY A 286 -11.38 -9.87 -14.86
C GLY A 286 -11.23 -9.34 -13.43
N GLU A 287 -10.16 -8.59 -13.19
CA GLU A 287 -9.82 -8.12 -11.84
C GLU A 287 -10.92 -7.26 -11.18
N VAL A 288 -11.73 -6.53 -11.97
CA VAL A 288 -12.81 -5.68 -11.44
C VAL A 288 -13.91 -6.55 -10.84
N GLN A 289 -14.44 -7.53 -11.57
CA GLN A 289 -15.52 -8.38 -11.06
C GLN A 289 -15.03 -9.22 -9.87
N PHE A 290 -13.79 -9.71 -9.91
CA PHE A 290 -13.20 -10.45 -8.79
C PHE A 290 -13.15 -9.60 -7.52
N VAL A 291 -12.66 -8.36 -7.61
CA VAL A 291 -12.56 -7.49 -6.43
C VAL A 291 -13.92 -6.94 -6.01
N GLU A 292 -14.85 -6.69 -6.93
CA GLU A 292 -16.24 -6.34 -6.59
C GLU A 292 -16.92 -7.47 -5.80
N ARG A 293 -16.66 -8.73 -6.15
CA ARG A 293 -17.09 -9.89 -5.35
C ARG A 293 -16.51 -9.82 -3.93
N LEU A 294 -15.22 -9.54 -3.78
CA LEU A 294 -14.61 -9.37 -2.44
C LEU A 294 -15.23 -8.20 -1.67
N ILE A 295 -15.53 -7.07 -2.33
CA ILE A 295 -16.25 -5.95 -1.71
C ILE A 295 -17.62 -6.41 -1.23
N ASN A 296 -18.39 -7.14 -2.05
CA ASN A 296 -19.71 -7.63 -1.69
C ASN A 296 -19.67 -8.62 -0.51
N GLU A 297 -18.71 -9.55 -0.48
CA GLU A 297 -18.51 -10.45 0.66
C GLU A 297 -18.11 -9.65 1.93
N SER A 298 -17.29 -8.60 1.78
CA SER A 298 -16.89 -7.73 2.89
C SER A 298 -18.08 -6.95 3.49
N LEU A 299 -19.16 -6.68 2.74
CA LEU A 299 -20.37 -6.04 3.29
C LEU A 299 -21.07 -6.91 4.34
N THR A 300 -20.86 -8.23 4.28
CA THR A 300 -21.39 -9.19 5.25
C THR A 300 -20.45 -9.35 6.44
N VAL A 301 -19.13 -9.42 6.19
CA VAL A 301 -18.10 -9.66 7.22
C VAL A 301 -17.78 -8.39 8.03
N ARG A 302 -17.81 -7.24 7.37
CA ARG A 302 -17.67 -5.88 7.93
C ARG A 302 -16.42 -5.69 8.79
N ASP A 303 -16.61 -5.29 10.04
CA ASP A 303 -15.63 -4.87 11.03
C ASP A 303 -14.95 -6.03 11.75
N ARG A 304 -15.32 -7.28 11.45
CA ARG A 304 -14.60 -8.47 11.90
C ARG A 304 -13.19 -8.56 11.33
N ILE A 305 -12.95 -7.92 10.20
CA ILE A 305 -11.64 -7.82 9.55
C ILE A 305 -11.26 -6.34 9.50
N GLN A 306 -10.04 -6.02 9.92
CA GLN A 306 -9.58 -4.63 9.97
C GLN A 306 -9.40 -4.04 8.58
N TRP A 307 -8.76 -4.77 7.65
CA TRP A 307 -8.52 -4.28 6.29
C TRP A 307 -8.79 -5.36 5.25
N TYR A 308 -9.55 -5.00 4.22
CA TYR A 308 -9.64 -5.76 2.99
C TYR A 308 -8.77 -5.06 1.96
N THR A 309 -7.94 -5.79 1.22
CA THR A 309 -7.01 -5.19 0.26
C THR A 309 -6.93 -6.01 -1.02
N ALA A 310 -6.70 -5.33 -2.15
CA ALA A 310 -6.45 -5.93 -3.45
C ALA A 310 -5.35 -5.18 -4.19
N MET A 311 -4.41 -5.90 -4.80
CA MET A 311 -3.48 -5.36 -5.78
C MET A 311 -4.13 -5.40 -7.17
N LEU A 312 -3.89 -4.39 -7.99
CA LEU A 312 -4.55 -4.19 -9.28
C LEU A 312 -3.52 -3.97 -10.39
N GLY A 313 -3.81 -4.55 -11.55
CA GLY A 313 -3.00 -4.50 -12.76
C GLY A 313 -3.23 -3.25 -13.60
N LYS A 314 -4.40 -2.61 -13.48
CA LYS A 314 -4.80 -1.41 -14.26
C LYS A 314 -5.30 -0.29 -13.34
N GLN A 315 -4.96 0.96 -13.67
CA GLN A 315 -5.47 2.15 -12.95
C GLN A 315 -6.99 2.26 -13.05
N SER A 316 -7.55 2.02 -14.24
CA SER A 316 -8.99 2.10 -14.50
C SER A 316 -9.80 1.13 -13.63
N SER A 317 -9.24 -0.05 -13.34
CA SER A 317 -9.86 -1.01 -12.41
C SER A 317 -9.98 -0.42 -11.01
N MET A 318 -8.94 0.26 -10.52
CA MET A 318 -8.96 0.92 -9.21
C MET A 318 -10.01 2.04 -9.17
N GLU A 319 -10.10 2.87 -10.21
CA GLU A 319 -11.10 3.94 -10.30
C GLU A 319 -12.53 3.39 -10.24
N ALA A 320 -12.83 2.35 -11.03
CA ALA A 320 -14.14 1.69 -11.01
C ALA A 320 -14.48 1.11 -9.63
N LEU A 321 -13.51 0.48 -8.96
CA LEU A 321 -13.69 -0.11 -7.63
C LEU A 321 -13.84 0.95 -6.53
N ILE A 322 -13.18 2.11 -6.64
CA ILE A 322 -13.42 3.25 -5.74
C ILE A 322 -14.87 3.72 -5.84
N ASP A 323 -15.44 3.75 -7.04
CA ASP A 323 -16.85 4.09 -7.23
C ASP A 323 -17.79 3.04 -6.62
N VAL A 324 -17.43 1.75 -6.69
CA VAL A 324 -18.15 0.68 -5.96
C VAL A 324 -18.10 0.92 -4.45
N LEU A 325 -16.94 1.23 -3.88
CA LEU A 325 -16.79 1.53 -2.44
C LEU A 325 -17.69 2.70 -2.03
N LYS A 326 -17.64 3.81 -2.77
CA LYS A 326 -18.45 5.01 -2.50
C LYS A 326 -19.94 4.75 -2.59
N ARG A 327 -20.41 4.00 -3.60
CA ARG A 327 -21.82 3.61 -3.75
C ARG A 327 -22.31 2.79 -2.57
N ASN A 328 -21.44 1.99 -1.95
CA ASN A 328 -21.74 1.21 -0.76
C ASN A 328 -21.50 1.98 0.57
N GLY A 329 -21.22 3.29 0.51
CA GLY A 329 -21.01 4.11 1.71
C GLY A 329 -19.69 3.85 2.43
N ILE A 330 -18.72 3.18 1.80
CA ILE A 330 -17.42 2.89 2.38
C ILE A 330 -16.49 4.09 2.15
N ASN A 331 -16.30 4.90 3.19
CA ASN A 331 -15.48 6.11 3.15
C ASN A 331 -14.10 5.94 3.80
N ASN A 332 -13.83 4.80 4.44
CA ASN A 332 -12.52 4.47 5.00
C ASN A 332 -11.78 3.55 4.03
N PHE A 333 -11.01 4.14 3.13
CA PHE A 333 -10.24 3.43 2.13
C PHE A 333 -8.85 4.06 1.94
N ALA A 334 -7.97 3.30 1.31
CA ALA A 334 -6.57 3.62 1.08
C ALA A 334 -6.20 3.22 -0.35
N VAL A 335 -5.43 4.05 -1.03
CA VAL A 335 -4.93 3.81 -2.38
C VAL A 335 -3.44 4.06 -2.45
N THR A 336 -2.73 3.23 -3.21
CA THR A 336 -1.29 3.42 -3.46
C THR A 336 -0.88 2.87 -4.82
N THR A 337 0.31 3.27 -5.27
CA THR A 337 0.94 2.78 -6.50
C THR A 337 2.29 2.15 -6.16
N PHE A 338 2.50 0.90 -6.56
CA PHE A 338 3.79 0.24 -6.53
C PHE A 338 4.50 0.45 -7.86
N ILE A 339 5.65 1.12 -7.81
CA ILE A 339 6.49 1.39 -8.96
C ILE A 339 7.77 0.59 -8.80
N GLN A 340 8.08 -0.26 -9.78
CA GLN A 340 9.32 -1.03 -9.81
C GLN A 340 9.95 -0.94 -11.21
N GLY A 341 11.16 -0.38 -11.26
CA GLY A 341 11.81 0.04 -12.50
C GLY A 341 11.05 1.16 -13.21
N SER A 342 11.33 1.33 -14.50
CA SER A 342 10.76 2.44 -15.30
C SER A 342 9.38 2.17 -15.90
N LYS A 343 8.93 0.90 -15.92
CA LYS A 343 7.75 0.49 -16.70
C LYS A 343 6.65 -0.20 -15.88
N THR A 344 7.01 -1.01 -14.89
CA THR A 344 6.01 -1.83 -14.19
C THR A 344 5.36 -1.02 -13.08
N ARG A 345 4.06 -0.82 -13.23
CA ARG A 345 3.20 -0.20 -12.23
C ARG A 345 2.13 -1.18 -11.80
N ARG A 346 1.86 -1.20 -10.51
CA ARG A 346 0.69 -1.86 -9.91
C ARG A 346 0.02 -0.87 -8.98
N TRP A 347 -1.28 -0.99 -8.84
CA TRP A 347 -2.05 -0.20 -7.89
C TRP A 347 -2.46 -1.11 -6.75
N ALA A 348 -2.80 -0.54 -5.60
CA ALA A 348 -3.45 -1.28 -4.54
C ALA A 348 -4.57 -0.45 -3.93
N LEU A 349 -5.66 -1.13 -3.62
CA LEU A 349 -6.86 -0.59 -2.99
C LEU A 349 -7.06 -1.33 -1.67
N GLY A 350 -7.31 -0.58 -0.60
CA GLY A 350 -7.63 -1.11 0.71
C GLY A 350 -8.88 -0.43 1.26
N TRP A 351 -9.75 -1.15 1.95
CA TRP A 351 -10.92 -0.58 2.60
C TRP A 351 -11.20 -1.23 3.96
N SER A 352 -11.90 -0.48 4.81
CA SER A 352 -12.23 -0.89 6.17
C SER A 352 -13.65 -0.45 6.54
N PHE A 353 -14.30 -1.24 7.40
CA PHE A 353 -15.55 -0.87 8.08
C PHE A 353 -15.30 -0.37 9.50
N LEU A 354 -14.05 -0.42 9.97
CA LEU A 354 -13.67 0.18 11.25
C LEU A 354 -13.50 1.69 11.08
N THR A 355 -13.59 2.39 12.21
CA THR A 355 -13.57 3.85 12.24
C THR A 355 -12.16 4.42 12.43
N ARG A 356 -11.14 3.58 12.65
CA ARG A 356 -9.74 4.03 12.74
C ARG A 356 -9.23 4.43 11.37
N ARG A 357 -8.66 5.62 11.27
CA ARG A 357 -8.29 6.26 10.01
C ARG A 357 -6.79 6.10 9.74
N PRO A 358 -6.38 5.63 8.55
CA PRO A 358 -4.97 5.56 8.18
C PRO A 358 -4.38 6.96 7.98
N THR A 359 -3.06 7.07 8.09
CA THR A 359 -2.37 8.33 7.79
C THR A 359 -2.43 8.66 6.29
N PRO A 360 -2.30 9.94 5.89
CA PRO A 360 -2.31 10.31 4.48
C PRO A 360 -1.17 9.67 3.67
N ALA A 361 0.00 9.48 4.30
CA ALA A 361 1.16 8.84 3.66
C ALA A 361 0.85 7.43 3.13
N VAL A 362 0.01 6.68 3.85
CA VAL A 362 -0.34 5.29 3.50
C VAL A 362 -1.61 5.23 2.64
N SER A 363 -2.56 6.14 2.88
CA SER A 363 -3.88 6.11 2.24
C SER A 363 -3.97 6.86 0.91
N ARG A 364 -3.03 7.75 0.61
CA ARG A 364 -3.03 8.61 -0.58
C ARG A 364 -1.76 8.45 -1.43
N GLY A 365 -1.21 7.24 -1.49
CA GLY A 365 0.04 6.92 -2.19
C GLY A 365 -0.02 7.02 -3.72
N CYS A 366 -1.23 7.19 -4.31
CA CYS A 366 -1.39 7.38 -5.76
C CYS A 366 -1.00 8.77 -6.27
N GLY A 367 -0.71 9.75 -5.39
CA GLY A 367 -0.24 11.07 -5.79
C GLY A 367 -1.14 11.75 -6.84
N SER A 368 -0.53 12.29 -7.90
CA SER A 368 -1.22 12.95 -9.03
C SER A 368 -1.83 11.98 -10.05
N PHE A 369 -1.62 10.66 -9.92
CA PHE A 369 -2.18 9.68 -10.87
C PHE A 369 -3.70 9.60 -10.79
N LEU A 370 -4.29 9.95 -9.64
CA LEU A 370 -5.73 9.97 -9.43
C LEU A 370 -6.26 11.39 -9.30
N ALA A 371 -7.46 11.61 -9.82
CA ALA A 371 -8.21 12.82 -9.54
C ALA A 371 -8.44 12.98 -8.03
N LYS A 372 -8.42 14.22 -7.53
CA LYS A 372 -8.61 14.52 -6.09
C LYS A 372 -9.91 13.93 -5.54
N THR A 373 -10.95 13.82 -6.38
CA THR A 373 -12.25 13.22 -6.04
C THR A 373 -12.18 11.72 -5.80
N MET A 374 -11.15 11.02 -6.29
CA MET A 374 -10.94 9.58 -6.12
C MET A 374 -10.08 9.25 -4.90
N LEU A 375 -9.46 10.25 -4.26
CA LEU A 375 -8.62 10.04 -3.09
C LEU A 375 -9.49 10.02 -1.81
N PRO A 376 -9.15 9.20 -0.80
CA PRO A 376 -9.86 9.19 0.48
C PRO A 376 -9.71 10.52 1.22
N PRO A 377 -10.62 10.89 2.14
CA PRO A 377 -10.54 12.16 2.88
C PRO A 377 -9.17 12.43 3.51
N LEU A 378 -8.80 13.70 3.63
CA LEU A 378 -7.56 14.07 4.33
C LEU A 378 -7.74 13.85 5.83
N THR A 379 -6.85 13.05 6.41
CA THR A 379 -6.87 12.73 7.86
C THR A 379 -5.85 13.56 8.63
N THR A 380 -5.27 14.59 8.02
CA THR A 380 -4.28 15.46 8.66
C THR A 380 -4.43 16.90 8.16
N ALA A 381 -4.23 17.85 9.07
CA ALA A 381 -4.23 19.27 8.79
C ALA A 381 -3.12 19.99 9.56
N THR A 382 -2.32 20.79 8.87
CA THR A 382 -1.50 21.81 9.53
C THR A 382 -2.42 22.92 10.04
N ILE A 383 -2.42 23.12 11.36
CA ILE A 383 -3.29 24.08 12.05
C ILE A 383 -2.53 25.31 12.55
N TYR A 384 -1.21 25.27 12.53
CA TYR A 384 -0.32 26.40 12.76
C TYR A 384 1.04 26.12 12.12
N GLU A 385 1.64 27.14 11.53
CA GLU A 385 2.99 27.08 10.98
C GLU A 385 3.61 28.47 11.07
N ALA A 386 4.84 28.56 11.54
CA ALA A 386 5.58 29.80 11.59
C ALA A 386 7.10 29.54 11.46
N SER A 387 7.74 30.33 10.61
CA SER A 387 9.20 30.31 10.40
C SER A 387 9.86 31.48 11.13
N ALA A 388 10.97 31.23 11.80
CA ALA A 388 11.65 32.19 12.65
C ALA A 388 12.38 33.27 11.82
N GLN A 389 11.73 34.43 11.64
CA GLN A 389 12.37 35.73 11.39
C GLN A 389 11.89 36.81 12.40
N GLY A 390 11.21 36.42 13.49
CA GLY A 390 10.64 37.31 14.52
C GLY A 390 10.09 36.57 15.75
N HIS A 391 9.23 37.22 16.55
CA HIS A 391 8.58 36.69 17.77
C HIS A 391 7.67 35.49 17.47
N THR A 392 8.27 34.32 17.24
CA THR A 392 7.56 33.06 17.11
C THR A 392 7.34 32.48 18.51
N PRO A 393 6.11 32.09 18.87
CA PRO A 393 5.84 31.38 20.12
C PRO A 393 6.70 30.12 20.17
N SER A 394 7.37 29.88 21.30
CA SER A 394 8.11 28.64 21.51
C SER A 394 7.17 27.43 21.44
N GLY A 395 7.70 26.26 21.07
CA GLY A 395 6.94 25.00 21.09
C GLY A 395 6.28 24.73 22.45
N GLN A 396 6.91 25.14 23.55
CA GLN A 396 6.35 25.08 24.90
C GLN A 396 5.12 25.99 25.09
N SER A 397 5.12 27.18 24.48
CA SER A 397 3.96 28.07 24.52
C SER A 397 2.77 27.48 23.76
N LEU A 398 3.02 26.92 22.57
CA LEU A 398 2.00 26.24 21.77
C LEU A 398 1.43 25.02 22.51
N GLN A 399 2.30 24.23 23.15
CA GLN A 399 1.88 23.12 24.01
C GLN A 399 0.93 23.58 25.12
N ARG A 400 1.24 24.68 25.83
CA ARG A 400 0.38 25.22 26.87
C ARG A 400 -0.99 25.61 26.32
N ILE A 401 -1.01 26.37 25.22
CA ILE A 401 -2.26 26.79 24.56
C ILE A 401 -3.12 25.57 24.19
N LEU A 402 -2.52 24.53 23.61
CA LEU A 402 -3.23 23.31 23.22
C LEU A 402 -3.78 22.56 24.43
N ARG A 403 -2.98 22.38 25.49
CA ARG A 403 -3.41 21.72 26.73
C ARG A 403 -4.57 22.45 27.39
N ASP A 404 -4.42 23.75 27.65
CA ASP A 404 -5.45 24.57 28.28
C ASP A 404 -6.75 24.56 27.46
N THR A 405 -6.62 24.55 26.13
CA THR A 405 -7.78 24.45 25.23
C THR A 405 -8.46 23.10 25.37
N MET A 406 -7.72 21.99 25.39
CA MET A 406 -8.30 20.66 25.54
C MET A 406 -8.92 20.44 26.92
N ASP A 407 -8.28 20.91 27.98
CA ASP A 407 -8.78 20.80 29.35
C ASP A 407 -10.10 21.58 29.58
N SER A 408 -10.38 22.57 28.71
CA SER A 408 -11.65 23.30 28.71
C SER A 408 -12.81 22.59 27.99
N LEU A 409 -12.54 21.48 27.30
CA LEU A 409 -13.52 20.74 26.51
C LEU A 409 -14.02 19.50 27.26
N ASP A 410 -15.29 19.15 27.05
CA ASP A 410 -15.93 17.96 27.62
C ASP A 410 -15.52 16.70 26.82
N LEU A 411 -14.22 16.38 26.83
CA LEU A 411 -13.65 15.23 26.14
C LEU A 411 -13.89 13.95 26.95
N ARG A 412 -14.13 12.84 26.24
CA ARG A 412 -14.20 11.50 26.86
C ARG A 412 -12.87 11.13 27.51
N SER A 413 -11.78 11.49 26.84
CA SER A 413 -10.42 11.30 27.36
C SER A 413 -9.46 12.22 26.62
N TRP A 414 -8.43 12.65 27.33
CA TRP A 414 -7.34 13.48 26.82
C TRP A 414 -6.05 13.08 27.54
N ALA A 415 -4.99 12.84 26.78
CA ALA A 415 -3.66 12.53 27.30
C ALA A 415 -2.61 13.28 26.50
N TRP A 416 -1.64 13.87 27.19
CA TRP A 416 -0.53 14.60 26.59
C TRP A 416 0.82 13.94 26.94
N ASP A 417 1.61 13.65 25.91
CA ASP A 417 3.00 13.22 26.03
C ASP A 417 3.92 14.45 25.94
N GLU A 418 4.51 14.83 27.07
CA GLU A 418 5.40 15.99 27.15
C GLU A 418 6.72 15.80 26.40
N GLN A 419 7.22 14.56 26.29
CA GLN A 419 8.47 14.28 25.59
C GLN A 419 8.29 14.36 24.08
N ARG A 420 7.13 13.90 23.58
CA ARG A 420 6.81 13.87 22.15
C ARG A 420 6.05 15.10 21.66
N PHE A 421 5.73 16.03 22.56
CA PHE A 421 4.89 17.20 22.27
C PHE A 421 3.61 16.81 21.52
N ARG A 422 2.98 15.71 21.95
CA ARG A 422 1.83 15.11 21.27
C ARG A 422 0.72 14.80 22.25
N GLY A 423 -0.49 15.22 21.95
CA GLY A 423 -1.69 14.83 22.67
C GLY A 423 -2.63 13.97 21.85
N VAL A 424 -3.35 13.07 22.50
CA VAL A 424 -4.39 12.21 21.93
C VAL A 424 -5.67 12.43 22.71
N GLY A 425 -6.77 12.69 22.00
CA GLY A 425 -8.07 12.98 22.59
C GLY A 425 -9.22 12.30 21.87
N PHE A 426 -10.32 12.10 22.59
CA PHE A 426 -11.54 11.47 22.09
C PHE A 426 -12.78 12.22 22.57
N SER A 427 -13.78 12.36 21.71
CA SER A 427 -15.08 12.97 22.03
C SER A 427 -16.25 12.17 21.49
N ASP A 428 -17.41 12.35 22.14
CA ASP A 428 -18.69 11.76 21.74
C ASP A 428 -19.50 12.65 20.79
N GLY A 429 -18.87 13.70 20.26
CA GLY A 429 -19.44 14.59 19.26
C GLY A 429 -18.76 15.96 19.24
N ASN A 430 -19.48 16.97 18.74
CA ASN A 430 -19.01 18.34 18.60
C ASN A 430 -19.06 19.12 19.94
N VAL A 431 -18.14 18.78 20.86
CA VAL A 431 -18.06 19.35 22.22
C VAL A 431 -17.51 20.78 22.24
N TRP A 432 -16.88 21.22 21.14
CA TRP A 432 -16.36 22.59 20.94
C TRP A 432 -17.40 23.55 20.35
N SER A 433 -18.60 23.09 20.01
CA SER A 433 -19.66 23.96 19.47
C SER A 433 -20.25 24.90 20.53
N ARG A 434 -20.75 26.06 20.07
CA ARG A 434 -21.53 26.98 20.91
C ARG A 434 -22.81 26.31 21.45
N ALA A 435 -23.44 25.47 20.63
CA ALA A 435 -24.65 24.75 21.02
C ALA A 435 -24.38 23.79 22.19
N HIS A 436 -23.28 23.02 22.13
CA HIS A 436 -22.86 22.13 23.21
C HIS A 436 -22.60 22.90 24.51
N ARG A 437 -21.81 23.98 24.47
CA ARG A 437 -21.57 24.81 25.66
C ARG A 437 -22.84 25.39 26.28
N ARG A 438 -23.79 25.87 25.46
CA ARG A 438 -25.09 26.36 25.94
C ARG A 438 -25.96 25.26 26.52
N ARG A 439 -25.87 24.04 25.99
CA ARG A 439 -26.57 22.88 26.55
C ARG A 439 -25.97 22.51 27.91
N ARG A 440 -24.65 22.38 28.01
CA ARG A 440 -23.97 22.08 29.28
C ARG A 440 -24.15 23.15 30.34
N ALA A 441 -24.21 24.44 29.98
CA ALA A 441 -24.54 25.50 30.94
C ALA A 441 -25.98 25.37 31.49
N ARG A 442 -26.94 24.95 30.66
CA ARG A 442 -28.32 24.69 31.08
C ARG A 442 -28.44 23.41 31.90
N GLU A 443 -27.78 22.34 31.49
CA GLU A 443 -27.74 21.07 32.21
C GLU A 443 -26.96 21.18 33.52
N GLY A 444 -25.85 21.92 33.57
CA GLY A 444 -25.11 22.19 34.80
C GLY A 444 -25.88 23.07 35.79
N ALA A 445 -26.76 23.94 35.29
CA ALA A 445 -27.73 24.65 36.13
C ALA A 445 -28.88 23.74 36.62
N LEU A 446 -29.12 22.60 35.96
CA LEU A 446 -30.17 21.62 36.30
C LEU A 446 -29.62 20.42 37.10
N ALA A 447 -28.33 20.10 36.96
CA ALA A 447 -27.62 18.94 37.51
C ALA A 447 -27.18 19.12 38.97
N SER A 448 -27.61 20.20 39.64
CA SER A 448 -27.70 20.26 41.11
C SER A 448 -28.73 19.25 41.66
N GLN A 449 -29.45 18.53 40.80
CA GLN A 449 -30.34 17.43 41.16
C GLN A 449 -30.14 16.28 40.16
N LEU A 450 -29.87 15.09 40.71
CA LEU A 450 -29.68 13.79 40.06
C LEU A 450 -28.28 13.48 39.51
N GLU A 451 -27.49 12.80 40.34
CA GLU A 451 -26.38 11.96 39.93
C GLU A 451 -26.86 10.55 39.50
N ASN A 452 -26.02 9.95 38.66
CA ASN A 452 -25.92 8.55 38.25
C ASN A 452 -26.79 8.06 37.09
N LYS A 453 -26.14 7.96 35.93
CA LYS A 453 -25.97 6.68 35.21
C LYS A 453 -24.93 6.83 34.09
N THR A 454 -23.77 6.19 34.26
CA THR A 454 -22.86 5.91 33.14
C THR A 454 -22.44 4.46 33.24
N SER A 455 -22.98 3.61 32.35
CA SER A 455 -22.51 2.23 32.20
C SER A 455 -21.41 2.20 31.14
N LEU A 456 -20.31 1.52 31.49
CA LEU A 456 -19.19 1.23 30.61
C LEU A 456 -19.64 0.45 29.35
N SER A 457 -19.43 1.05 28.18
CA SER A 457 -19.20 0.31 26.94
C SER A 457 -17.93 0.86 26.31
N GLY A 458 -17.03 -0.05 25.92
CA GLY A 458 -15.61 0.21 25.71
C GLY A 458 -15.25 1.28 24.68
N VAL A 459 -13.96 1.61 24.70
CA VAL A 459 -13.22 2.59 23.88
C VAL A 459 -13.42 2.46 22.35
N THR A 460 -14.22 1.50 21.87
CA THR A 460 -14.39 1.16 20.46
C THR A 460 -15.32 2.07 19.66
N THR A 461 -16.15 2.91 20.29
CA THR A 461 -17.10 3.79 19.57
C THR A 461 -17.07 5.22 20.13
N CYS A 462 -16.10 6.04 19.70
CA CYS A 462 -16.16 7.50 19.85
C CYS A 462 -16.63 8.13 18.54
N ALA A 463 -17.27 9.30 18.61
CA ALA A 463 -17.64 10.04 17.41
C ALA A 463 -16.41 10.62 16.70
N PHE A 464 -15.41 11.06 17.48
CA PHE A 464 -14.20 11.69 16.95
C PHE A 464 -12.99 11.41 17.86
N GLY A 465 -11.95 10.82 17.28
CA GLY A 465 -10.64 10.65 17.91
C GLY A 465 -9.58 11.42 17.12
N PHE A 466 -8.67 12.09 17.81
CA PHE A 466 -7.67 12.95 17.20
C PHE A 466 -6.32 12.88 17.93
N SER A 467 -5.26 13.26 17.22
CA SER A 467 -4.01 13.69 17.85
C SER A 467 -3.61 15.07 17.39
N VAL A 468 -2.97 15.83 18.27
CA VAL A 468 -2.31 17.08 17.92
C VAL A 468 -0.85 16.99 18.34
N SER A 469 0.06 17.43 17.48
CA SER A 469 1.50 17.41 17.75
C SER A 469 2.16 18.73 17.37
N VAL A 470 3.14 19.15 18.16
CA VAL A 470 4.01 20.30 17.87
C VAL A 470 5.37 19.76 17.42
N GLN A 471 5.86 20.24 16.28
CA GLN A 471 7.16 19.87 15.74
C GLN A 471 7.95 21.12 15.42
N THR A 472 9.25 21.09 15.69
CA THR A 472 10.19 22.16 15.35
C THR A 472 11.30 21.56 14.51
N SER A 473 11.54 22.13 13.33
CA SER A 473 12.57 21.68 12.39
C SER A 473 13.45 22.84 11.94
N ASP A 474 14.75 22.63 11.92
CA ASP A 474 15.72 23.58 11.40
C ASP A 474 16.03 23.24 9.94
N ALA A 475 15.72 24.16 9.02
CA ALA A 475 16.08 24.01 7.62
C ALA A 475 17.32 24.86 7.29
N PRO A 476 18.34 24.31 6.62
CA PRO A 476 19.43 25.12 6.08
C PRO A 476 18.91 25.98 4.93
N GLU A 477 19.20 27.28 4.95
CA GLU A 477 18.86 28.17 3.84
C GLU A 477 19.65 27.78 2.58
N SER A 478 18.94 27.36 1.54
CA SER A 478 19.54 27.11 0.23
C SER A 478 19.91 28.43 -0.43
N GLY A 479 21.21 28.76 -0.46
CA GLY A 479 21.75 29.73 -1.43
C GLY A 479 22.54 30.93 -0.92
N SER A 480 23.02 30.98 0.32
CA SER A 480 23.96 32.03 0.74
C SER A 480 25.11 31.48 1.59
N SER A 481 26.29 32.09 1.45
CA SER A 481 27.51 31.77 2.18
C SER A 481 27.50 32.15 3.67
N SER A 482 26.31 32.49 4.22
CA SER A 482 26.09 32.70 5.64
C SER A 482 25.16 31.61 6.19
N THR A 483 25.62 30.89 7.21
CA THR A 483 24.90 29.80 7.87
C THR A 483 23.77 30.33 8.77
N THR A 484 22.69 30.86 8.19
CA THR A 484 21.45 31.16 8.91
C THR A 484 20.48 29.99 8.78
N SER A 485 20.20 29.30 9.90
CA SER A 485 19.19 28.25 9.97
C SER A 485 17.83 28.86 10.25
N THR A 486 16.85 28.66 9.37
CA THR A 486 15.47 29.06 9.65
C THR A 486 14.77 27.94 10.41
N THR A 487 14.46 28.17 11.68
CA THR A 487 13.66 27.26 12.51
C THR A 487 12.18 27.43 12.16
N THR A 488 11.52 26.36 11.76
CA THR A 488 10.07 26.34 11.51
C THR A 488 9.37 25.50 12.57
N THR A 489 8.33 26.06 13.18
CA THR A 489 7.48 25.35 14.14
C THR A 489 6.09 25.13 13.56
N THR A 490 5.64 23.88 13.59
CA THR A 490 4.40 23.42 12.98
C THR A 490 3.54 22.70 14.01
N VAL A 491 2.24 22.97 14.00
CA VAL A 491 1.25 22.20 14.76
C VAL A 491 0.38 21.43 13.78
N THR A 492 0.39 20.11 13.95
CA THR A 492 -0.32 19.17 13.08
C THR A 492 -1.45 18.51 13.86
N LEU A 493 -2.65 18.52 13.28
CA LEU A 493 -3.83 17.80 13.77
C LEU A 493 -4.08 16.58 12.88
N CYS A 494 -4.27 15.41 13.48
CA CYS A 494 -4.62 14.18 12.79
C CYS A 494 -5.97 13.65 13.23
N TRP A 495 -6.80 13.23 12.28
CA TRP A 495 -8.02 12.47 12.49
C TRP A 495 -7.66 10.99 12.68
N LEU A 496 -7.78 10.49 13.90
CA LEU A 496 -7.41 9.11 14.24
C LEU A 496 -8.60 8.15 14.16
N GLN A 497 -9.80 8.62 14.52
CA GLN A 497 -10.98 7.78 14.59
C GLN A 497 -12.28 8.54 14.36
N GLY A 498 -13.27 7.85 13.80
CA GLY A 498 -14.62 8.36 13.55
C GLY A 498 -14.93 8.40 12.06
N ASP A 499 -16.19 8.69 11.71
CA ASP A 499 -16.66 8.68 10.32
C ASP A 499 -17.19 10.02 9.81
N ASP A 500 -17.28 11.01 10.71
CA ASP A 500 -17.79 12.34 10.40
C ASP A 500 -16.64 13.33 10.15
N GLU A 501 -16.34 13.55 8.87
CA GLU A 501 -15.34 14.53 8.41
C GLU A 501 -15.66 15.96 8.89
N SER A 502 -16.94 16.29 9.10
CA SER A 502 -17.33 17.62 9.58
C SER A 502 -16.85 17.89 11.01
N LEU A 503 -16.71 16.86 11.84
CA LEU A 503 -16.11 17.00 13.17
C LEU A 503 -14.64 17.37 13.06
N PHE A 504 -13.89 16.70 12.19
CA PHE A 504 -12.49 17.04 11.94
C PHE A 504 -12.32 18.48 11.46
N GLU A 505 -13.10 18.90 10.46
CA GLU A 505 -13.02 20.26 9.90
C GLU A 505 -13.39 21.35 10.91
N THR A 506 -14.48 21.16 11.65
CA THR A 506 -14.91 22.16 12.64
C THR A 506 -13.95 22.22 13.84
N PHE A 507 -13.35 21.10 14.24
CA PHE A 507 -12.34 21.05 15.29
C PHE A 507 -11.05 21.74 14.85
N SER A 508 -10.58 21.43 13.64
CA SER A 508 -9.44 22.10 12.98
C SER A 508 -9.63 23.61 12.94
N GLY A 509 -10.81 24.08 12.51
CA GLY A 509 -11.15 25.51 12.48
C GLY A 509 -11.14 26.17 13.87
N MET A 510 -11.63 25.45 14.90
CA MET A 510 -11.60 25.92 16.29
C MET A 510 -10.17 26.10 16.79
N LEU A 511 -9.31 25.09 16.61
CA LEU A 511 -7.91 25.13 17.05
C LEU A 511 -7.11 26.21 16.31
N ARG A 512 -7.25 26.32 14.99
CA ARG A 512 -6.62 27.38 14.18
C ARG A 512 -6.94 28.77 14.72
N ARG A 513 -8.20 29.02 15.09
CA ARG A 513 -8.61 30.30 15.67
C ARG A 513 -7.97 30.53 17.03
N ARG A 514 -7.96 29.50 17.89
CA ARG A 514 -7.39 29.60 19.24
C ARG A 514 -5.88 29.87 19.22
N LEU A 515 -5.15 29.15 18.39
CA LEU A 515 -3.70 29.35 18.19
C LEU A 515 -3.43 30.77 17.68
N ARG A 516 -4.18 31.28 16.68
CA ARG A 516 -3.99 32.66 16.20
C ARG A 516 -4.30 33.76 17.21
N GLU A 517 -5.32 33.57 18.05
CA GLU A 517 -5.74 34.57 19.05
C GLU A 517 -4.71 34.72 20.17
N ASP A 518 -4.16 33.61 20.66
CA ASP A 518 -3.24 33.61 21.80
C ASP A 518 -1.79 33.89 21.39
N THR A 519 -1.38 33.58 20.15
CA THR A 519 -0.03 33.92 19.66
C THR A 519 0.14 35.40 19.29
N LYS A 520 -0.97 36.16 19.22
CA LYS A 520 -0.95 37.62 18.99
C LYS A 520 -0.96 38.44 20.28
N ARG A 521 -1.13 37.81 21.44
CA ARG A 521 -1.06 38.53 22.73
C ARG A 521 0.41 38.77 23.07
N PRO A 522 0.84 40.02 23.28
CA PRO A 522 2.17 40.28 23.81
C PRO A 522 2.29 39.59 25.19
N VAL A 523 3.43 38.91 25.41
CA VAL A 523 3.77 38.24 26.67
C VAL A 523 3.89 39.26 27.79
#